data_AF-A0A7X6PXG0-F1
#
_entry.id   AF-A0A7X6PXG0-F1
#
_cell.length_a   1.000
_cell.length_b   1.000
_cell.length_c   1.000
_cell.angle_alpha   90.00
_cell.angle_beta   90.00
_cell.angle_gamma   90.00
#
_symmetry.space_group_name_H-M   'P 1'
#
loop_
_entity.id
_entity.type
_entity.pdbx_description
1 polymer ?
#
loop_
_entity_poly.entity_id
_entity_poly.type
_entity_poly.pdbx_seq_one_letter_code
_entity_poly.pdbx_strand_id
1 'polypeptide(L)' 'MDTVVSFKAGETIIEEGDEGSWAYVILSGKARVFKQTAAGEVTLAVMENSEVFGEMALIEDRPRS' A
#
# COMPACT_ATOMS: atom_id res chain seq x y z
N MET A 1 -3.69 -17.65 13.11
CA MET A 1 -3.16 -16.33 12.76
C MET A 1 -4.23 -15.63 11.97
N ASP A 2 -4.82 -14.59 12.53
CA ASP A 2 -5.78 -13.78 11.79
C ASP A 2 -4.97 -12.90 10.82
N THR A 3 -5.15 -13.12 9.52
CA THR A 3 -4.47 -12.39 8.44
C THR A 3 -5.25 -11.15 8.00
N VAL A 4 -6.40 -10.89 8.63
CA VAL A 4 -7.25 -9.75 8.34
C VAL A 4 -6.87 -8.60 9.26
N VAL A 5 -6.49 -7.48 8.66
CA VAL A 5 -6.19 -6.22 9.35
C VAL A 5 -7.16 -5.12 8.88
N SER A 6 -7.39 -4.11 9.71
CA SER A 6 -8.29 -2.99 9.40
C SER A 6 -7.61 -1.68 9.77
N PHE A 7 -7.78 -0.68 8.90
CA PHE A 7 -7.16 0.64 9.05
C PHE A 7 -8.25 1.72 9.03
N LYS A 8 -8.00 2.83 9.71
CA LYS A 8 -8.87 4.00 9.67
C LYS A 8 -8.63 4.79 8.38
N ALA A 9 -9.61 5.59 7.98
CA ALA A 9 -9.44 6.54 6.89
C ALA A 9 -8.27 7.50 7.20
N GLY A 10 -7.33 7.61 6.28
CA GLY A 10 -6.13 8.44 6.41
C GLY A 10 -4.96 7.78 7.13
N GLU A 11 -5.10 6.54 7.59
CA GLU A 11 -3.99 5.77 8.18
C GLU A 11 -3.06 5.23 7.07
N THR A 12 -1.75 5.38 7.27
CA THR A 12 -0.74 4.81 6.36
C THR A 12 -0.65 3.32 6.57
N ILE A 13 -0.84 2.54 5.50
CA ILE A 13 -0.76 1.07 5.54
C ILE A 13 0.70 0.59 5.37
N ILE A 14 1.43 1.19 4.42
CA ILE A 14 2.85 0.95 4.13
C ILE A 14 3.47 2.27 3.62
N GLU A 15 4.77 2.44 3.81
CA GLU A 15 5.53 3.60 3.34
C GLU A 15 6.59 3.20 2.30
N GLU A 16 6.88 4.09 1.34
CA GLU A 16 7.92 3.89 0.33
C GLU A 16 9.29 3.74 1.01
N GLY A 17 10.09 2.75 0.58
CA GLY A 17 11.40 2.46 1.17
C GLY A 17 11.38 1.53 2.39
N ASP A 18 10.22 1.17 2.94
CA ASP A 18 10.13 0.19 4.01
C ASP A 18 10.48 -1.23 3.52
N GLU A 19 11.03 -2.06 4.41
CA GLU A 19 11.16 -3.49 4.17
C GLU A 19 9.78 -4.15 4.14
N GLY A 20 9.44 -4.80 3.04
CA GLY A 20 8.12 -5.40 2.83
C GLY A 20 8.11 -6.91 3.02
N SER A 21 7.51 -7.40 4.11
CA SER A 21 7.31 -8.86 4.35
C SER A 21 5.89 -9.37 4.04
N TRP A 22 4.98 -8.49 3.60
CA TRP A 22 3.58 -8.82 3.34
C TRP A 22 3.01 -8.07 2.13
N ALA A 23 2.11 -8.71 1.39
CA ALA A 23 1.22 -8.05 0.43
C ALA A 23 -0.20 -7.99 1.00
N TYR A 24 -0.99 -7.04 0.53
CA TYR A 24 -2.36 -6.82 1.00
C TYR A 24 -3.35 -6.96 -0.15
N VAL A 25 -4.55 -7.45 0.15
CA VAL A 25 -5.71 -7.42 -0.75
C VAL A 25 -6.83 -6.62 -0.09
N ILE A 26 -7.49 -5.73 -0.83
CA ILE A 26 -8.57 -4.91 -0.30
C ILE A 26 -9.86 -5.74 -0.22
N LEU A 27 -10.23 -6.14 1.00
CA LEU A 27 -11.49 -6.83 1.24
C LEU A 27 -12.70 -5.88 1.30
N SER A 28 -12.49 -4.62 1.71
CA SER A 28 -13.51 -3.57 1.77
C SER A 28 -12.86 -2.19 1.92
N GLY A 29 -13.47 -1.15 1.37
CA GLY A 29 -12.96 0.22 1.37
C GLY A 29 -12.10 0.55 0.14
N LYS A 30 -11.29 1.60 0.27
CA LYS A 30 -10.35 2.06 -0.77
C LYS A 30 -9.05 2.48 -0.12
N ALA A 31 -7.94 2.29 -0.82
CA ALA A 31 -6.63 2.82 -0.44
C ALA A 31 -6.14 3.79 -1.52
N ARG A 32 -5.31 4.76 -1.15
CA ARG A 32 -4.73 5.71 -2.10
C ARG A 32 -3.22 5.55 -2.09
N VAL A 33 -2.64 5.34 -3.26
CA VAL A 33 -1.19 5.31 -3.46
C VAL A 33 -0.78 6.70 -3.94
N PHE A 34 0.18 7.30 -3.27
CA PHE A 34 0.70 8.62 -3.61
C PHE A 34 2.20 8.69 -3.36
N LYS A 35 2.86 9.66 -4.01
CA LYS A 35 4.26 10.01 -3.74
C LYS A 35 4.38 11.45 -3.29
N GLN A 36 5.29 11.69 -2.34
CA GLN A 36 5.74 13.03 -2.01
C GLN A 36 6.78 13.48 -3.04
N THR A 37 6.55 14.61 -3.68
CA THR A 37 7.48 15.19 -4.67
C THR A 37 7.85 16.62 -4.25
N ALA A 38 8.85 17.21 -4.91
CA ALA A 38 9.21 18.62 -4.68
C ALA A 38 8.04 19.58 -4.98
N ALA A 39 7.09 19.20 -5.84
CA ALA A 39 5.90 19.97 -6.17
C ALA A 39 4.71 19.69 -5.25
N GLY A 40 4.89 18.82 -4.24
CA GLY A 40 3.84 18.34 -3.35
C GLY A 40 3.43 16.90 -3.64
N GLU A 41 2.31 16.51 -3.06
CA GLU A 41 1.80 15.15 -3.13
C GLU A 41 1.15 14.84 -4.48
N VAL A 42 1.55 13.73 -5.11
CA VAL A 42 0.97 13.25 -6.37
C VAL A 42 0.29 11.91 -6.12
N THR A 43 -1.02 11.85 -6.36
CA THR A 43 -1.76 10.58 -6.31
C THR A 43 -1.44 9.78 -7.56
N LEU A 44 -0.98 8.54 -7.37
CA LEU A 44 -0.63 7.62 -8.44
C LEU A 44 -1.79 6.69 -8.78
N ALA A 45 -2.50 6.21 -7.75
CA ALA A 45 -3.63 5.30 -7.91
C ALA A 45 -4.60 5.40 -6.73
N VAL A 46 -5.85 5.00 -6.97
CA VAL A 46 -6.83 4.70 -5.93
C VAL A 46 -7.20 3.24 -6.10
N MET A 47 -6.86 2.44 -5.10
CA MET A 47 -7.07 1.00 -5.07
C MET A 47 -8.46 0.69 -4.51
N GLU A 48 -9.15 -0.27 -5.10
CA GLU A 48 -10.51 -0.71 -4.77
C GLU A 48 -10.56 -2.19 -4.37
N ASN A 49 -11.78 -2.67 -4.12
CA ASN A 49 -12.02 -4.04 -3.69
C ASN A 49 -11.36 -5.08 -4.61
N SER A 50 -10.81 -6.14 -4.03
CA SER A 50 -10.12 -7.24 -4.70
C SER A 50 -8.79 -6.90 -5.36
N GLU A 51 -8.34 -5.64 -5.31
CA GLU A 51 -7.01 -5.28 -5.78
C GLU A 51 -5.94 -5.60 -4.73
N VAL A 52 -4.76 -5.97 -5.23
CA VAL A 52 -3.57 -6.30 -4.44
C VAL A 52 -2.59 -5.13 -4.50
N PHE A 53 -1.92 -4.87 -3.38
CA PHE A 53 -0.83 -3.89 -3.34
C PHE A 53 0.30 -4.33 -2.42
N GLY A 54 1.49 -3.80 -2.68
CA GLY A 54 2.70 -4.05 -1.91
C GLY A 54 3.38 -5.40 -2.22
N GLU A 55 2.87 -6.15 -3.19
CA GLU A 55 3.41 -7.42 -3.66
C GLU A 55 4.80 -7.27 -4.30
N MET A 56 5.10 -6.12 -4.89
CA MET A 56 6.37 -5.90 -5.60
C MET A 56 7.59 -6.04 -4.69
N ALA A 57 7.51 -5.62 -3.43
CA ALA A 57 8.62 -5.80 -2.48
C ALA A 57 8.95 -7.29 -2.24
N LEU A 58 7.94 -8.15 -2.27
CA LEU A 58 8.10 -9.60 -2.14
C LEU A 58 8.58 -10.27 -3.43
N ILE A 59 8.11 -9.80 -4.58
CA ILE A 59 8.45 -10.38 -5.89
C ILE A 59 9.87 -9.99 -6.31
N GLU A 60 10.26 -8.75 -6.06
CA GLU A 60 11.55 -8.22 -6.52
C GLU A 60 12.68 -8.34 -5.49
N ASP A 61 12.37 -8.73 -4.24
CA ASP A 61 13.29 -8.73 -3.10
C ASP A 61 13.94 -7.35 -2.91
N ARG A 62 13.07 -6.33 -2.85
CA ARG A 62 13.44 -4.91 -2.72
C ARG A 62 12.50 -4.20 -1.73
N PRO A 63 12.91 -3.06 -1.17
CA PRO A 63 12.01 -2.22 -0.38
C PRO A 63 10.75 -1.79 -1.15
N ARG A 64 9.72 -1.32 -0.43
CA ARG A 64 8.48 -0.80 -1.02
C ARG A 64 8.77 0.31 -2.05
N SER A 65 8.05 0.29 -3.16
CA SER A 65 8.16 1.22 -4.31
C SER A 65 7.22 2.42 -4.25
#